data_AF-A0AAE1RC90-F1
#
_entry.id   AF-A0AAE1RC90-F1
#
_cell.length_a   1.000
_cell.length_b   1.000
_cell.length_c   1.000
_cell.angle_alpha   90.00
_cell.angle_beta   90.00
_cell.angle_gamma   90.00
#
_symmetry.space_group_name_H-M   'P 1'
#
loop_
_entity.id
_entity.type
_entity.pdbx_description
1 polymer ?
#
loop_
_entity_poly.entity_id
_entity_poly.type
_entity_poly.pdbx_seq_one_letter_code
_entity_poly.pdbx_strand_id
1 'polypeptide(L)'
;MAETSTRPLSRSTTDHFIMGKHRMAAAIASVNQQIQFIPEELDKLESYGEASIVCKEFLSVVESKPNALLPVTKGPSDVKWDRWFQGANGSRRNKRWI
;
A
#
# COMPACT_ATOMS: atom_id res chain seq x y z
N MET A 1 -10.27 22.93 59.26
CA MET A 1 -9.49 23.59 58.19
C MET A 1 -9.56 22.65 57.00
N ALA A 2 -10.46 22.91 56.05
CA ALA A 2 -10.65 22.07 54.87
C ALA A 2 -10.36 22.93 53.64
N GLU A 3 -9.22 22.69 53.02
CA GLU A 3 -8.78 23.39 51.82
C GLU A 3 -9.62 22.93 50.62
N THR A 4 -10.46 23.82 50.12
CA THR A 4 -11.17 23.61 48.85
C THR A 4 -10.17 23.77 47.72
N SER A 5 -9.60 22.65 47.27
CA SER A 5 -8.79 22.57 46.04
C SER A 5 -9.68 22.85 44.83
N THR A 6 -9.76 24.12 44.43
CA THR A 6 -10.39 24.56 43.18
C THR A 6 -9.60 24.00 42.00
N ARG A 7 -10.02 22.85 41.48
CA ARG A 7 -9.52 22.34 40.19
C ARG A 7 -9.93 23.33 39.10
N PRO A 8 -9.01 23.82 38.25
CA PRO A 8 -9.42 24.61 37.10
C PRO A 8 -10.27 23.71 36.20
N LEU A 9 -11.54 24.11 36.02
CA LEU A 9 -12.45 23.50 35.08
C LEU A 9 -11.76 23.49 33.71
N SER A 10 -11.50 22.30 33.16
CA SER A 10 -10.99 22.14 31.82
C SER A 10 -11.91 22.91 30.89
N ARG A 11 -11.36 23.97 30.29
CA ARG A 11 -12.05 24.81 29.32
C ARG A 11 -12.46 23.92 28.14
N SER A 12 -13.68 23.39 28.16
CA SER A 12 -14.36 22.96 26.95
C SER A 12 -14.82 24.22 26.21
N THR A 13 -13.87 24.98 25.69
CA THR A 13 -14.20 25.92 24.61
C THR A 13 -14.65 25.05 23.46
N THR A 14 -15.88 25.28 23.05
CA THR A 14 -16.38 25.03 21.71
C THR A 14 -15.27 25.33 20.70
N ASP A 15 -14.50 24.32 20.30
CA ASP A 15 -13.50 24.39 19.22
C ASP A 15 -14.20 24.33 17.86
N HIS A 16 -15.40 24.94 17.81
CA HIS A 16 -16.08 25.25 16.59
C HIS A 16 -15.80 26.72 16.33
N PHE A 17 -15.10 26.96 15.22
CA PHE A 17 -15.25 28.18 14.43
C PHE A 17 -14.36 29.38 14.77
N ILE A 18 -13.04 29.26 14.60
CA ILE A 18 -12.29 30.34 13.94
C ILE A 18 -11.41 29.73 12.86
N MET A 19 -12.05 29.17 11.83
CA MET A 19 -11.34 28.86 10.60
C MET A 19 -11.04 30.19 9.91
N GLY A 20 -9.77 30.62 9.95
CA GLY A 20 -9.37 31.87 9.30
C GLY A 20 -9.75 31.88 7.81
N LYS A 21 -10.05 33.05 7.26
CA LYS A 21 -10.53 33.25 5.88
C LYS A 21 -9.83 32.39 4.82
N HIS A 22 -8.50 32.26 4.89
CA HIS A 22 -7.72 31.44 3.96
C HIS A 22 -7.96 29.94 4.13
N ARG A 23 -8.09 29.47 5.37
CA ARG A 23 -8.40 28.07 5.67
C ARG A 23 -9.80 27.72 5.18
N MET A 24 -10.75 28.65 5.34
CA MET A 24 -12.11 28.48 4.83
C MET A 24 -12.12 28.44 3.30
N ALA A 25 -11.41 29.35 2.64
CA ALA A 25 -11.27 29.33 1.18
C ALA A 25 -10.59 28.05 0.65
N ALA A 26 -9.56 27.55 1.34
CA ALA A 26 -8.90 26.29 0.99
C ALA A 26 -9.82 25.08 1.17
N ALA A 27 -10.61 25.05 2.26
CA ALA A 27 -11.60 23.99 2.48
C ALA A 27 -12.68 24.01 1.40
N ILE A 28 -13.19 25.19 1.04
CA ILE A 28 -14.16 25.36 -0.06
C ILE A 28 -13.54 24.89 -1.39
N ALA A 29 -12.30 25.29 -1.69
CA ALA A 29 -11.61 24.88 -2.90
C ALA A 29 -11.41 23.35 -2.97
N SER A 30 -11.02 22.72 -1.85
CA SER A 30 -10.87 21.27 -1.76
C SER A 30 -12.20 20.55 -1.97
N VAL A 31 -13.30 21.05 -1.40
CA VAL A 31 -14.62 20.46 -1.60
C VAL A 31 -15.07 20.63 -3.05
N ASN A 32 -14.84 21.81 -3.65
CA ASN A 32 -15.15 22.05 -5.06
C ASN A 32 -14.36 21.12 -5.99
N GLN A 33 -13.09 20.84 -5.68
CA GLN A 33 -12.30 19.83 -6.42
C GLN A 33 -12.92 18.44 -6.31
N GLN A 34 -13.33 18.03 -5.11
CA GLN A 34 -13.99 16.72 -4.92
C GLN A 34 -15.32 16.62 -5.68
N ILE A 35 -16.10 17.71 -5.75
CA ILE A 35 -17.34 17.77 -6.55
C ILE A 35 -17.07 17.51 -8.04
N GLN A 36 -15.89 17.87 -8.55
CA GLN A 36 -15.50 17.61 -9.94
C GLN A 36 -14.94 16.20 -10.14
N PHE A 37 -14.04 15.74 -9.26
CA PHE A 37 -13.34 14.48 -9.45
C PHE A 37 -14.18 13.24 -9.13
N ILE A 38 -14.99 13.28 -8.07
CA ILE A 38 -15.76 12.09 -7.65
C ILE A 38 -16.71 11.60 -8.76
N PRO A 39 -17.49 12.48 -9.44
CA PRO A 39 -18.32 12.04 -10.56
C PRO A 39 -17.49 11.48 -11.72
N GLU A 40 -16.38 12.13 -12.08
CA GLU A 40 -15.50 11.67 -13.15
C GLU A 40 -14.91 10.27 -12.86
N GLU A 41 -14.48 10.03 -11.62
CA GLU A 41 -13.99 8.73 -11.18
C GLU A 41 -15.10 7.66 -11.19
N LEU A 42 -16.32 8.04 -10.80
CA LEU A 42 -17.47 7.14 -10.80
C LEU A 42 -17.86 6.73 -12.23
N ASP A 43 -17.92 7.68 -13.16
CA ASP A 43 -18.19 7.42 -14.59
C ASP A 43 -17.15 6.45 -15.17
N LYS A 44 -15.87 6.61 -14.79
CA LYS A 44 -14.81 5.67 -15.19
C LYS A 44 -15.02 4.28 -14.59
N LEU A 45 -15.37 4.19 -13.30
CA LEU A 45 -15.64 2.91 -12.63
C LEU A 45 -16.83 2.18 -13.25
N GLU A 46 -17.89 2.91 -13.66
CA GLU A 46 -19.04 2.35 -14.35
C GLU A 46 -18.69 1.89 -15.78
N SER A 47 -17.75 2.58 -16.44
CA SER A 47 -17.22 2.14 -17.74
C SER A 47 -16.37 0.88 -17.65
N TYR A 48 -15.78 0.57 -16.49
CA TYR A 48 -15.00 -0.63 -16.30
C TYR A 48 -15.93 -1.85 -16.19
N GLY A 49 -15.61 -2.89 -16.96
CA GLY A 49 -16.32 -4.17 -16.89
C GLY A 49 -16.04 -4.91 -15.57
N GLU A 50 -16.59 -6.12 -15.44
CA GLU A 50 -16.40 -6.93 -14.24
C GLU A 50 -14.92 -7.16 -13.94
N ALA A 51 -14.51 -6.87 -12.70
CA ALA A 51 -13.18 -7.21 -12.21
C ALA A 51 -12.87 -8.72 -12.35
N SER A 52 -13.91 -9.57 -12.35
CA SER A 52 -13.81 -11.01 -12.57
C SER A 52 -13.16 -11.34 -13.93
N ILE A 53 -13.46 -10.57 -14.97
CA ILE A 53 -12.98 -10.76 -16.34
C ILE A 53 -11.52 -10.31 -16.41
N VAL A 54 -11.23 -9.10 -15.96
CA VAL A 54 -9.86 -8.53 -15.95
C VAL A 54 -8.90 -9.42 -15.16
N CYS A 55 -9.32 -9.94 -14.00
CA CYS A 55 -8.51 -10.84 -13.19
C CYS A 55 -8.24 -12.18 -13.89
N LYS A 56 -9.22 -12.76 -14.60
CA LYS A 56 -9.04 -14.00 -15.36
C LYS A 56 -8.07 -13.80 -16.52
N GLU A 57 -8.19 -12.70 -17.25
CA GLU A 57 -7.27 -12.33 -18.33
C GLU A 57 -5.85 -12.12 -17.80
N PHE A 58 -5.72 -11.40 -16.69
CA PHE A 58 -4.43 -11.18 -16.02
C PHE A 58 -3.77 -12.49 -15.61
N LEU A 59 -4.52 -13.41 -14.98
CA LEU A 59 -4.01 -14.73 -14.59
C LEU A 59 -3.56 -15.54 -15.81
N SER A 60 -4.34 -15.53 -16.90
CA SER A 60 -3.97 -16.19 -18.16
C SER A 60 -2.63 -15.67 -18.69
N VAL A 61 -2.41 -14.35 -18.68
CA VAL A 61 -1.13 -13.74 -19.09
C VAL A 61 0.01 -14.19 -18.18
N VAL A 62 -0.18 -14.15 -16.85
CA VAL A 62 0.84 -14.53 -15.87
C VAL A 62 1.20 -16.02 -15.99
N GLU A 63 0.22 -16.89 -16.19
CA GLU A 63 0.43 -18.33 -16.34
C GLU A 63 1.05 -18.71 -17.70
N SER A 64 0.82 -17.92 -18.75
CA SER A 64 1.33 -18.20 -20.10
C SER A 64 2.86 -18.11 -20.21
N LYS A 65 3.51 -17.30 -19.35
CA LYS A 65 4.94 -17.01 -19.45
C LYS A 65 5.72 -17.64 -18.29
N PRO A 66 6.64 -18.58 -18.55
CA PRO A 66 7.46 -19.15 -17.49
C PRO A 66 8.38 -18.07 -16.91
N ASN A 67 8.34 -17.92 -15.58
CA ASN A 67 9.15 -16.96 -14.85
C ASN A 67 10.38 -17.65 -14.26
N ALA A 68 11.58 -17.21 -14.67
CA ALA A 68 12.86 -17.78 -14.24
C ALA A 68 13.15 -17.62 -12.74
N LEU A 69 12.45 -16.70 -12.06
CA LEU A 69 12.57 -16.48 -10.62
C LEU A 69 11.59 -17.33 -9.81
N LEU A 70 10.67 -18.04 -10.47
CA LEU A 70 9.75 -18.95 -9.80
C LEU A 70 10.34 -20.37 -9.83
N PRO A 71 10.28 -21.11 -8.71
CA PRO A 71 10.86 -22.46 -8.60
C PRO A 71 10.19 -23.49 -9.53
N VAL A 72 9.09 -23.13 -10.18
CA VAL A 72 8.36 -23.95 -11.15
C VAL A 72 8.68 -23.46 -12.58
N THR A 73 9.96 -23.35 -12.92
CA THR A 73 10.33 -23.26 -14.34
C THR A 73 10.14 -24.62 -14.97
N LYS A 74 9.15 -24.77 -15.86
CA LYS A 74 9.08 -25.91 -16.78
C LYS A 74 10.17 -25.76 -17.85
N GLY A 75 11.38 -26.12 -17.49
CA GLY A 75 12.55 -26.19 -18.36
C GLY A 75 13.58 -27.14 -17.75
N PRO A 76 14.51 -27.70 -18.56
CA PRO A 76 15.58 -28.53 -18.01
C PRO A 76 16.28 -27.76 -16.90
N SER A 77 16.31 -28.32 -15.69
CA SER A 77 17.09 -27.79 -14.59
C SER A 77 18.54 -27.74 -15.05
N ASP A 78 19.00 -26.55 -15.45
CA ASP A 78 20.36 -26.37 -15.92
C ASP A 78 21.27 -26.54 -14.70
N VAL A 79 21.87 -27.73 -14.59
CA VAL A 79 22.65 -28.24 -13.45
C VAL A 79 23.76 -27.27 -13.03
N LYS A 80 24.16 -26.34 -13.91
CA LYS A 80 25.14 -25.29 -13.62
C LYS A 80 24.64 -24.25 -12.61
N TRP A 81 23.32 -24.09 -12.43
CA TRP A 81 22.73 -23.15 -11.46
C TRP A 81 22.83 -23.65 -10.02
N ASP A 82 22.87 -24.97 -9.81
CA ASP A 82 23.08 -25.55 -8.49
C ASP A 82 24.40 -25.05 -7.86
N ARG A 83 25.42 -24.78 -8.68
CA ARG A 83 26.70 -24.21 -8.22
C ARG A 83 26.56 -22.78 -7.66
N TRP A 84 25.58 -21.99 -8.12
CA TRP A 84 25.37 -20.62 -7.68
C TRP A 84 24.41 -20.54 -6.48
N PHE A 85 23.42 -21.44 -6.40
CA PHE A 85 22.36 -21.37 -5.38
C PHE A 85 22.44 -22.41 -4.26
N GLN A 86 23.15 -23.54 -4.41
CA GLN A 86 23.29 -24.52 -3.32
C GLN A 86 24.38 -24.18 -2.30
N GLY A 87 25.06 -23.04 -2.47
CA GLY A 87 26.26 -22.73 -1.70
C GLY A 87 27.40 -23.68 -2.08
N ALA A 88 28.62 -23.35 -1.66
CA ALA A 88 29.78 -24.17 -1.99
C ALA A 88 29.65 -25.56 -1.32
N ASN A 89 29.22 -26.57 -2.08
CA ASN A 89 29.10 -27.99 -1.72
C ASN A 89 30.46 -28.65 -1.45
N GLY A 90 31.31 -28.06 -0.61
CA GLY A 90 32.67 -28.53 -0.41
C GLY A 90 33.44 -27.95 0.78
N SER A 91 32.85 -27.08 1.61
CA SER A 91 33.57 -26.60 2.80
C SER A 91 32.83 -26.88 4.10
N ARG A 92 32.78 -28.17 4.47
CA ARG A 92 33.04 -28.50 5.88
C ARG A 92 34.52 -28.28 6.17
N ARG A 93 34.96 -27.03 6.25
CA ARG A 93 36.20 -26.67 6.97
C ARG A 93 36.16 -25.19 7.31
N ASN A 94 35.75 -24.95 8.55
CA ASN A 94 36.22 -23.86 9.41
C ASN A 94 36.59 -22.57 8.68
N LYS A 95 35.64 -21.62 8.57
CA LYS A 95 35.93 -20.23 8.91
C LYS A 95 34.73 -19.65 9.64
N ARG A 96 34.89 -19.61 10.97
CA ARG A 96 34.20 -18.65 11.85
C ARG A 96 34.28 -17.28 11.17
N TRP A 97 33.13 -16.66 11.00
CA TRP A 97 33.05 -15.21 10.94
C TRP A 97 32.42 -14.82 12.27
N ILE A 98 33.01 -13.79 12.85
CA ILE A 98 32.81 -13.20 14.18
C ILE A 98 31.36 -13.30 14.67
#